data_AF-A0A2V8DUK5-F1
#
_entry.id   AF-A0A2V8DUK5-F1
#
_cell.length_a   1.000
_cell.length_b   1.000
_cell.length_c   1.000
_cell.angle_alpha   90.00
_cell.angle_beta   90.00
_cell.angle_gamma   90.00
#
_symmetry.space_group_name_H-M   'P 1'
#
loop_
_entity.id
_entity.type
_entity.pdbx_description
1 polymer ?
#
loop_
_entity_poly.entity_id
_entity_poly.type
_entity_poly.pdbx_seq_one_letter_code
_entity_poly.pdbx_strand_id
1 'polypeptide(L)'
;TDVVVRTSDDPRHLVSAIQAEARRRDPQAVVDRPSTMDAIVGRAFAPWQFSVWILTVFAGLACTLAAVGLFSLVSLDVAQRRHEFAVRLALGAHRADIVRPVVWVAATRSLLGLALGVVTAIAAMRGIQSLLFGVASTDLATYGAAIALLLTAVALASSLPAWRASRIDPAIVLREA
;
A
#
# COMPACT_ATOMS: atom_id res chain seq x y z
N THR A 1 23.74 -33.00 15.23
CA THR A 1 22.35 -33.50 15.25
C THR A 1 21.54 -32.45 15.98
N ASP A 2 20.64 -31.76 15.29
CA ASP A 2 19.88 -30.68 15.92
C ASP A 2 18.71 -31.25 16.71
N VAL A 3 18.59 -30.83 17.96
CA VAL A 3 17.53 -31.26 18.89
C VAL A 3 16.61 -30.07 19.14
N VAL A 4 15.34 -30.21 18.75
CA VAL A 4 14.30 -29.19 18.95
C VAL A 4 13.35 -29.68 20.03
N VAL A 5 13.15 -28.86 21.07
CA VAL A 5 12.26 -29.16 22.19
C VAL A 5 11.14 -28.12 22.23
N ARG A 6 9.89 -28.59 22.25
CA ARG A 6 8.71 -27.74 22.39
C ARG A 6 8.32 -27.68 23.87
N THR A 7 8.13 -26.48 24.41
CA THR A 7 7.68 -26.26 25.79
C THR A 7 6.57 -25.21 25.83
N SER A 8 5.69 -25.32 26.82
CA SER A 8 4.60 -24.38 27.12
C SER A 8 5.01 -23.31 28.15
N ASP A 9 6.16 -23.50 28.80
CA ASP A 9 6.69 -22.64 29.86
C ASP A 9 7.89 -21.82 29.34
N ASP A 10 8.36 -20.80 30.08
CA ASP A 10 9.43 -19.90 29.59
C ASP A 10 10.68 -20.72 29.20
N PRO A 11 11.04 -20.75 27.89
CA PRO A 11 12.14 -21.58 27.39
C PRO A 11 13.45 -21.30 28.11
N ARG A 12 13.66 -20.07 28.60
CA ARG A 12 14.90 -19.63 29.26
C ARG A 12 15.17 -20.39 30.56
N HIS A 13 14.12 -20.83 31.25
CA HIS A 13 14.24 -21.60 32.49
C HIS A 13 14.56 -23.07 32.24
N LEU A 14 14.25 -23.59 31.04
CA LEU A 14 14.44 -24.98 30.68
C LEU A 14 15.79 -25.25 29.99
N VAL A 15 16.45 -24.20 29.47
CA VAL A 15 17.78 -24.30 28.85
C VAL A 15 18.80 -24.92 29.81
N SER A 16 18.85 -24.46 31.06
CA SER A 16 19.84 -24.94 32.04
C SER A 16 19.59 -26.39 32.46
N ALA A 17 18.32 -26.80 32.62
CA ALA A 17 17.93 -28.16 32.93
C ALA A 17 18.25 -29.14 31.79
N ILE A 18 17.96 -28.76 30.54
CA ILE A 18 18.26 -29.56 29.35
C ILE A 18 19.78 -29.69 29.14
N GLN A 19 20.54 -28.59 29.34
CA GLN A 19 21.99 -28.63 29.26
C GLN A 19 22.64 -29.51 30.34
N ALA A 20 22.08 -29.53 31.55
CA ALA A 20 22.58 -30.37 32.64
C ALA A 20 22.37 -31.86 32.34
N GLU A 21 21.21 -32.23 31.80
CA GLU A 21 20.90 -33.61 31.42
C GLU A 21 21.68 -34.06 30.17
N ALA A 22 21.87 -33.17 29.19
CA ALA A 22 22.66 -33.45 28.00
C ALA A 22 24.13 -33.74 28.35
N ARG A 23 24.74 -32.91 29.22
CA ARG A 23 26.13 -33.11 29.68
C ARG A 23 26.31 -34.36 30.56
N ARG A 24 25.26 -34.77 31.28
CA ARG A 24 25.27 -36.02 32.06
C ARG A 24 25.31 -37.26 31.18
N ARG A 25 24.64 -37.22 30.02
CA ARG A 25 24.60 -38.36 29.08
C ARG A 25 25.77 -38.38 28.11
N ASP A 26 26.26 -37.20 27.70
CA ASP A 26 27.41 -37.07 26.80
C ASP A 26 28.31 -35.90 27.24
N PRO A 27 29.45 -36.18 27.89
CA PRO A 27 30.41 -35.17 28.34
C PRO A 27 31.06 -34.36 27.20
N GLN A 28 31.00 -34.85 25.94
CA GLN A 28 31.55 -34.15 24.78
C GLN A 28 30.51 -33.35 23.98
N ALA A 29 29.24 -33.37 24.39
CA ALA A 29 28.19 -32.60 23.75
C ALA A 29 28.37 -31.09 24.02
N VAL A 30 28.95 -30.39 23.05
CA VAL A 30 29.00 -28.92 23.02
C VAL A 30 27.62 -28.41 22.64
N VAL A 31 26.88 -27.88 23.63
CA VAL A 31 25.61 -27.18 23.38
C VAL A 31 25.97 -25.77 22.86
N ASP A 32 26.04 -25.64 21.54
CA ASP A 32 26.34 -24.36 20.91
C ASP A 32 25.12 -23.43 21.01
N ARG A 33 25.29 -22.34 21.76
CA ARG A 33 24.34 -21.22 21.94
C ARG A 33 22.84 -21.58 21.91
N PRO A 34 22.27 -22.06 23.03
CA PRO A 34 20.84 -22.32 23.11
C PRO A 34 20.05 -21.07 22.74
N SER A 35 19.33 -21.13 21.64
CA SER A 35 18.55 -20.02 21.11
C SER A 35 17.10 -20.43 21.07
N THR A 36 16.21 -19.56 21.54
CA THR A 36 14.78 -19.79 21.39
C THR A 36 14.40 -19.75 19.92
N MET A 37 13.34 -20.46 19.55
CA MET A 37 12.89 -20.45 18.16
C MET A 37 12.47 -19.04 17.72
N ASP A 38 11.95 -18.22 18.65
CA ASP A 38 11.71 -16.78 18.43
C ASP A 38 12.98 -15.98 18.13
N ALA A 39 14.11 -16.30 18.78
CA ALA A 39 15.38 -15.62 18.52
C ALA A 39 15.99 -16.04 17.16
N ILE A 40 15.76 -17.28 16.72
CA ILE A 40 16.20 -17.77 15.40
C ILE A 40 15.35 -17.13 14.31
N VAL A 41 14.02 -17.13 14.49
CA VAL A 41 13.05 -16.44 13.64
C VAL A 41 13.37 -14.95 13.56
N GLY A 42 13.55 -14.27 14.69
CA GLY A 42 13.88 -12.84 14.74
C GLY A 42 15.17 -12.48 14.01
N ARG A 43 16.21 -13.32 14.08
CA ARG A 43 17.48 -13.11 13.35
C ARG A 43 17.35 -13.40 11.85
N ALA A 44 16.53 -14.38 11.47
CA ALA A 44 16.23 -14.68 10.06
C ALA A 44 15.41 -13.57 9.39
N PHE A 45 14.53 -12.89 10.14
CA PHE A 45 13.71 -11.78 9.64
C PHE A 45 14.36 -10.39 9.77
N ALA A 46 15.41 -10.22 10.59
CA ALA A 46 16.08 -8.93 10.79
C ALA A 46 16.52 -8.24 9.48
N PRO A 47 17.08 -8.94 8.46
CA PRO A 47 17.39 -8.32 7.17
C PRO A 47 16.14 -7.92 6.37
N TRP A 48 15.05 -8.69 6.46
CA TRP A 48 13.81 -8.45 5.73
C TRP A 48 13.07 -7.19 6.21
N GLN A 49 13.19 -6.84 7.48
CA GLN A 49 12.54 -5.66 8.06
C GLN A 49 13.03 -4.34 7.42
N PHE A 50 14.32 -4.27 7.09
CA PHE A 50 14.91 -3.09 6.45
C PHE A 50 14.38 -2.89 5.02
N SER A 51 14.28 -3.97 4.25
CA SER A 51 13.72 -3.94 2.89
C SER A 51 12.24 -3.52 2.90
N VAL A 52 11.45 -4.02 3.85
CA VAL A 52 10.04 -3.61 4.00
C VAL A 52 9.92 -2.12 4.28
N TRP A 53 10.79 -1.56 5.14
CA TRP A 53 10.80 -0.12 5.43
C TRP A 53 11.10 0.72 4.19
N ILE A 54 12.15 0.40 3.44
CA ILE A 54 12.49 1.11 2.19
C ILE A 54 11.33 1.02 1.20
N LEU A 55 10.77 -0.18 1.02
CA LEU A 55 9.66 -0.40 0.10
C LEU A 55 8.42 0.41 0.50
N THR A 56 8.16 0.52 1.81
CA THR A 56 7.06 1.34 2.35
C THR A 56 7.26 2.82 2.03
N VAL A 57 8.48 3.35 2.22
CA VAL A 57 8.81 4.74 1.87
C VAL A 57 8.65 4.98 0.37
N PHE A 58 9.18 4.09 -0.47
CA PHE A 58 9.03 4.18 -1.92
C PHE A 58 7.57 4.12 -2.36
N ALA A 59 6.77 3.24 -1.77
CA ALA A 59 5.33 3.16 -2.04
C ALA A 59 4.62 4.47 -1.67
N GLY A 60 4.97 5.09 -0.53
CA GLY A 60 4.46 6.40 -0.13
C GLY A 60 4.82 7.52 -1.11
N LEU A 61 6.07 7.55 -1.58
CA LEU A 61 6.51 8.52 -2.60
C LEU A 61 5.78 8.31 -3.93
N ALA A 62 5.65 7.06 -4.39
CA ALA A 62 4.93 6.72 -5.61
C ALA A 62 3.46 7.13 -5.52
N CYS A 63 2.81 6.90 -4.37
CA CYS A 63 1.43 7.32 -4.12
C CYS A 63 1.28 8.84 -4.19
N THR A 64 2.23 9.57 -3.58
CA THR A 64 2.25 11.04 -3.62
C THR A 64 2.43 11.56 -5.05
N LEU A 65 3.37 10.98 -5.80
CA LEU A 65 3.62 11.36 -7.19
C LEU A 65 2.41 11.06 -8.09
N ALA A 66 1.75 9.93 -7.88
CA ALA A 66 0.52 9.57 -8.57
C ALA A 66 -0.61 10.57 -8.27
N ALA A 67 -0.78 10.97 -7.00
CA ALA A 67 -1.76 11.97 -6.60
C ALA A 67 -1.48 13.34 -7.26
N VAL A 68 -0.22 13.78 -7.31
CA VAL A 68 0.20 15.03 -7.98
C VAL A 68 -0.03 14.95 -9.50
N GLY A 69 0.27 13.80 -10.12
CA GLY A 69 0.02 13.57 -11.54
C GLY A 69 -1.47 13.63 -11.86
N LEU A 70 -2.31 12.98 -11.05
CA LEU A 70 -3.76 13.00 -11.21
C LEU A 70 -4.32 14.42 -11.04
N PHE A 71 -3.86 15.16 -10.03
CA PHE A 71 -4.22 16.56 -9.81
C PHE A 71 -3.87 17.44 -11.02
N SER A 72 -2.66 17.28 -11.55
CA SER A 72 -2.19 18.04 -12.71
C SER A 72 -3.03 17.76 -13.95
N LEU A 73 -3.31 16.48 -14.24
CA LEU A 73 -4.12 16.07 -15.38
C LEU A 73 -5.56 16.59 -15.30
N VAL A 74 -6.18 16.52 -14.12
CA VAL A 74 -7.54 17.04 -13.91
C VAL A 74 -7.57 18.56 -14.00
N SER A 75 -6.57 19.24 -13.43
CA SER A 75 -6.47 20.70 -13.47
C SER A 75 -6.29 21.23 -14.89
N LEU A 76 -5.51 20.50 -15.72
CA LEU A 76 -5.33 20.81 -17.14
C LEU A 76 -6.64 20.64 -17.93
N ASP A 77 -7.39 19.56 -17.73
CA ASP A 77 -8.68 19.34 -18.41
C ASP A 77 -9.71 20.40 -18.02
N VAL A 78 -9.77 20.78 -16.72
CA VAL A 78 -10.63 21.88 -16.26
C VAL A 78 -10.22 23.21 -16.87
N ALA A 79 -8.92 23.49 -16.98
CA ALA A 79 -8.43 24.73 -17.59
C ALA A 79 -8.79 24.81 -19.08
N GLN A 80 -8.72 23.70 -19.82
CA GLN A 80 -9.11 23.64 -21.23
C GLN A 80 -10.62 23.82 -21.46
N ARG A 81 -11.46 23.36 -20.51
CA ARG A 81 -12.94 23.42 -20.62
C ARG A 81 -13.58 24.61 -19.90
N ARG A 82 -12.79 25.51 -19.30
CA ARG A 82 -13.29 26.67 -18.54
C ARG A 82 -14.31 27.51 -19.31
N HIS A 83 -14.08 27.72 -20.61
CA HIS A 83 -14.94 28.57 -21.42
C HIS A 83 -16.32 27.94 -21.67
N GLU A 84 -16.37 26.62 -21.93
CA GLU A 84 -17.63 25.87 -22.05
C GLU A 84 -18.41 25.85 -20.74
N PHE A 85 -17.70 25.70 -19.62
CA PHE A 85 -18.28 25.73 -18.28
C PHE A 85 -18.86 27.10 -17.93
N ALA A 86 -18.17 28.19 -18.27
CA ALA A 86 -18.64 29.55 -18.04
C ALA A 86 -19.90 29.88 -18.86
N VAL A 87 -19.94 29.49 -20.14
CA VAL A 87 -21.12 29.69 -21.00
C VAL A 87 -22.32 28.89 -20.48
N ARG A 88 -22.14 27.62 -20.08
CA ARG A 88 -23.22 26.81 -19.48
C ARG A 88 -23.74 27.41 -18.18
N LEU A 89 -22.86 27.91 -17.31
CA LEU A 89 -23.28 28.53 -16.06
C LEU A 89 -24.03 29.85 -16.31
N ALA A 90 -23.62 30.64 -17.30
CA ALA A 90 -24.31 31.87 -17.70
C ALA A 90 -25.71 31.61 -18.28
N LEU A 91 -25.92 30.44 -18.89
CA LEU A 91 -27.23 29.97 -19.36
C LEU A 91 -28.10 29.36 -18.24
N GLY A 92 -27.64 29.39 -16.98
CA GLY A 92 -28.39 28.92 -15.81
C GLY A 92 -28.17 27.46 -15.43
N ALA A 93 -27.16 26.77 -15.99
CA ALA A 93 -26.84 25.40 -15.60
C ALA A 93 -26.38 25.33 -14.13
N HIS A 94 -26.79 24.25 -13.43
CA HIS A 94 -26.45 24.09 -12.03
C HIS A 94 -24.97 23.69 -11.89
N ARG A 95 -24.28 24.17 -10.83
CA ARG A 95 -22.85 23.85 -10.60
C ARG A 95 -22.58 22.33 -10.55
N ALA A 96 -23.58 21.53 -10.16
CA ALA A 96 -23.50 20.07 -10.15
C ALA A 96 -23.35 19.45 -11.55
N ASP A 97 -23.87 20.09 -12.61
CA ASP A 97 -23.79 19.59 -13.99
C ASP A 97 -22.37 19.69 -14.57
N ILE A 98 -21.51 20.48 -13.92
CA ILE A 98 -20.10 20.67 -14.28
C ILE A 98 -19.19 19.80 -13.43
N VAL A 99 -19.49 19.68 -12.13
CA VAL A 99 -18.68 18.89 -11.19
C VAL A 99 -18.83 17.39 -11.44
N ARG A 100 -20.05 16.93 -11.78
CA ARG A 100 -20.36 15.49 -11.93
C ARG A 100 -19.58 14.81 -13.07
N PRO A 101 -19.45 15.39 -14.28
CA PRO A 101 -18.62 14.81 -15.35
C PRO A 101 -17.13 14.79 -15.00
N VAL A 102 -16.61 15.84 -14.36
CA VAL A 102 -15.18 15.91 -13.97
C VAL A 102 -14.84 14.82 -12.95
N VAL A 103 -15.70 14.65 -11.95
CA VAL A 103 -15.56 13.56 -10.96
C VAL A 103 -15.68 12.19 -11.62
N TRP A 104 -16.60 12.02 -12.58
CA TRP A 104 -16.76 10.76 -13.31
C TRP A 104 -15.52 10.39 -14.14
N VAL A 105 -14.94 11.35 -14.86
CA VAL A 105 -13.72 11.13 -15.64
C VAL A 105 -12.53 10.81 -14.74
N ALA A 106 -12.39 11.53 -13.62
CA ALA A 106 -11.34 11.23 -12.63
C ALA A 106 -11.52 9.83 -12.02
N ALA A 107 -12.74 9.50 -11.59
CA ALA A 107 -13.06 8.21 -10.98
C ALA A 107 -12.82 7.04 -11.95
N THR A 108 -13.26 7.15 -13.20
CA THR A 108 -13.08 6.09 -14.21
C THR A 108 -11.60 5.87 -14.54
N ARG A 109 -10.79 6.92 -14.68
CA ARG A 109 -9.33 6.79 -14.88
C ARG A 109 -8.64 6.17 -13.66
N SER A 110 -9.04 6.55 -12.45
CA SER A 110 -8.48 5.96 -11.23
C SER A 110 -8.87 4.49 -11.07
N LEU A 111 -10.12 4.12 -11.39
CA LEU A 111 -10.59 2.73 -11.38
C LEU A 111 -9.82 1.84 -12.36
N LEU A 112 -9.57 2.33 -13.58
CA LEU A 112 -8.76 1.62 -14.56
C LEU A 112 -7.33 1.40 -14.07
N GLY A 113 -6.70 2.45 -13.52
CA GLY A 113 -5.37 2.34 -12.92
C GLY A 113 -5.32 1.35 -11.77
N LEU A 114 -6.33 1.35 -10.89
CA LEU A 114 -6.43 0.43 -9.76
C LEU A 114 -6.61 -1.02 -10.22
N ALA A 115 -7.49 -1.26 -11.20
CA ALA A 115 -7.69 -2.59 -11.77
C ALA A 115 -6.39 -3.14 -12.38
N LEU A 116 -5.69 -2.33 -13.19
CA LEU A 116 -4.40 -2.70 -13.77
C LEU A 116 -3.34 -2.95 -12.70
N GLY A 117 -3.29 -2.12 -11.65
CA GLY A 117 -2.36 -2.28 -10.53
C GLY A 117 -2.59 -3.59 -9.78
N VAL A 118 -3.86 -3.92 -9.47
CA VAL A 118 -4.21 -5.17 -8.79
C VAL A 118 -3.83 -6.40 -9.63
N VAL A 119 -4.15 -6.39 -10.92
CA VAL A 119 -3.78 -7.48 -11.85
C VAL A 119 -2.25 -7.65 -11.88
N THR A 120 -1.52 -6.55 -12.00
CA THR A 120 -0.04 -6.57 -12.04
C THR A 120 0.55 -7.09 -10.73
N ALA A 121 0.01 -6.67 -9.58
CA ALA A 121 0.44 -7.13 -8.27
C ALA A 121 0.22 -8.63 -8.07
N ILE A 122 -0.93 -9.15 -8.48
CA ILE A 122 -1.23 -10.60 -8.43
C ILE A 122 -0.29 -11.38 -9.35
N ALA A 123 -0.04 -10.88 -10.56
CA ALA A 123 0.86 -11.52 -11.51
C ALA A 123 2.31 -11.56 -10.98
N ALA A 124 2.81 -10.45 -10.43
CA ALA A 124 4.14 -10.38 -9.82
C ALA A 124 4.28 -11.33 -8.62
N MET A 125 3.27 -11.36 -7.74
CA MET A 125 3.26 -12.27 -6.59
C MET A 125 3.33 -13.74 -7.03
N ARG A 126 2.56 -14.13 -8.06
CA ARG A 126 2.61 -15.48 -8.63
C ARG A 126 3.98 -15.82 -9.21
N GLY A 127 4.63 -14.86 -9.87
CA GLY A 127 6.00 -15.00 -10.35
C GLY A 127 6.99 -15.30 -9.22
N ILE A 128 6.94 -14.52 -8.14
CA ILE A 128 7.82 -14.68 -6.97
C ILE A 128 7.53 -15.99 -6.22
N GLN A 129 6.27 -16.39 -6.09
CA GLN A 129 5.88 -17.66 -5.48
C GLN A 129 6.44 -18.87 -6.24
N SER A 130 6.60 -18.77 -7.56
CA SER A 130 7.21 -19.84 -8.36
C SER A 130 8.71 -20.03 -8.05
N LEU A 131 9.35 -19.02 -7.45
CA LEU A 131 10.76 -19.01 -7.07
C LEU A 131 10.99 -19.35 -5.58
N LEU A 132 10.02 -19.09 -4.71
CA LEU A 132 10.10 -19.40 -3.27
C LEU A 132 9.17 -20.58 -2.90
N PHE A 133 9.76 -21.74 -2.61
CA PHE A 133 9.04 -22.85 -1.98
C PHE A 133 8.51 -22.42 -0.60
N GLY A 134 7.17 -22.42 -0.42
CA GLY A 134 6.54 -22.37 0.90
C GLY A 134 5.85 -21.05 1.31
N VAL A 135 5.78 -20.02 0.46
CA VAL A 135 4.97 -18.81 0.78
C VAL A 135 3.50 -19.05 0.44
N ALA A 136 2.84 -19.83 1.31
CA ALA A 136 1.41 -20.10 1.24
C ALA A 136 0.62 -19.10 2.09
N SER A 137 0.09 -18.06 1.44
CA SER A 137 -1.31 -17.63 1.54
C SER A 137 -1.43 -16.23 0.95
N THR A 138 -2.27 -16.10 -0.06
CA THR A 138 -2.82 -14.83 -0.48
C THR A 138 -3.66 -14.32 0.67
N ASP A 139 -3.07 -13.53 1.57
CA ASP A 139 -3.80 -13.04 2.73
C ASP A 139 -4.80 -11.97 2.27
N LEU A 140 -6.07 -12.38 2.17
CA LEU A 140 -7.15 -11.57 1.61
C LEU A 140 -7.30 -10.26 2.38
N ALA A 141 -6.98 -10.26 3.68
CA ALA A 141 -6.95 -9.09 4.53
C ALA A 141 -5.91 -8.05 4.07
N THR A 142 -4.71 -8.49 3.67
CA THR A 142 -3.64 -7.59 3.21
C THR A 142 -4.00 -6.93 1.88
N TYR A 143 -4.54 -7.70 0.93
CA TYR A 143 -5.02 -7.14 -0.34
C TYR A 143 -6.21 -6.19 -0.13
N GLY A 144 -7.15 -6.57 0.74
CA GLY A 144 -8.27 -5.70 1.11
C GLY A 144 -7.81 -4.38 1.71
N ALA A 145 -6.86 -4.41 2.64
CA ALA A 145 -6.28 -3.22 3.25
C ALA A 145 -5.54 -2.34 2.23
N ALA A 146 -4.76 -2.94 1.31
CA ALA A 146 -4.06 -2.21 0.26
C ALA A 146 -5.04 -1.54 -0.73
N ILE A 147 -6.09 -2.23 -1.15
CA ILE A 147 -7.13 -1.66 -2.02
C ILE A 147 -7.85 -0.53 -1.30
N ALA A 148 -8.23 -0.71 -0.03
CA ALA A 148 -8.88 0.33 0.77
C ALA A 148 -7.98 1.56 0.91
N LEU A 149 -6.68 1.38 1.18
CA LEU A 149 -5.70 2.46 1.27
C LEU A 149 -5.54 3.22 -0.05
N LEU A 150 -5.49 2.51 -1.19
CA LEU A 150 -5.39 3.13 -2.50
C LEU A 150 -6.68 3.89 -2.86
N LEU A 151 -7.85 3.33 -2.53
CA LEU A 151 -9.14 4.01 -2.73
C LEU A 151 -9.24 5.28 -1.88
N THR A 152 -8.83 5.24 -0.62
CA THR A 152 -8.82 6.45 0.24
C THR A 152 -7.83 7.49 -0.27
N ALA A 153 -6.64 7.08 -0.70
CA ALA A 153 -5.65 7.98 -1.31
C ALA A 153 -6.18 8.64 -2.59
N VAL A 154 -6.82 7.87 -3.48
CA VAL A 154 -7.47 8.38 -4.69
C VAL A 154 -8.61 9.33 -4.34
N ALA A 155 -9.45 8.99 -3.37
CA ALA A 155 -10.56 9.84 -2.94
C ALA A 155 -10.05 11.17 -2.38
N LEU A 156 -8.99 11.15 -1.56
CA LEU A 156 -8.35 12.37 -1.02
C LEU A 156 -7.68 13.20 -2.14
N ALA A 157 -6.98 12.55 -3.06
CA ALA A 157 -6.30 13.23 -4.16
C ALA A 157 -7.26 13.86 -5.18
N SER A 158 -8.40 13.21 -5.44
CA SER A 158 -9.40 13.67 -6.42
C SER A 158 -10.43 14.66 -5.84
N SER A 159 -10.67 14.64 -4.52
CA SER A 159 -11.60 15.55 -3.86
C SER A 159 -11.11 17.00 -3.84
N LEU A 160 -9.80 17.24 -3.68
CA LEU A 160 -9.21 18.60 -3.74
C LEU A 160 -9.45 19.33 -5.08
N PRO A 161 -9.10 18.75 -6.26
CA PRO A 161 -9.34 19.40 -7.55
C PRO A 161 -10.84 19.49 -7.89
N ALA A 162 -11.66 18.52 -7.50
CA ALA A 162 -13.12 18.60 -7.67
C ALA A 162 -13.72 19.78 -6.88
N TRP A 163 -13.21 20.02 -5.66
CA TRP A 163 -13.61 21.15 -4.83
C TRP A 163 -13.07 22.50 -5.36
N ARG A 164 -11.88 22.52 -5.97
CA ARG A 164 -11.39 23.71 -6.67
C ARG A 164 -12.20 24.04 -7.92
N ALA A 165 -12.63 23.04 -8.70
CA ALA A 165 -13.45 23.23 -9.89
C ALA A 165 -14.83 23.83 -9.57
N SER A 166 -15.43 23.47 -8.42
CA SER A 166 -16.74 23.99 -8.02
C SER A 166 -16.73 25.46 -7.59
N ARG A 167 -15.55 26.01 -7.24
CA ARG A 167 -15.33 27.40 -6.82
C ARG A 167 -14.94 28.35 -7.95
N ILE A 168 -14.88 27.90 -9.21
CA ILE A 168 -14.62 28.79 -10.34
C ILE A 168 -15.78 29.80 -10.45
N ASP A 169 -15.44 31.08 -10.47
CA ASP A 169 -16.38 32.18 -10.60
C ASP A 169 -16.54 32.55 -12.09
N PRO A 170 -17.70 32.30 -12.71
CA PRO A 170 -17.91 32.49 -14.15
C PRO A 170 -17.76 33.95 -14.59
N ALA A 171 -18.03 34.90 -13.70
CA ALA A 171 -17.96 36.33 -14.02
C ALA A 171 -16.54 36.81 -14.31
N ILE A 172 -15.53 36.17 -13.70
CA ILE A 172 -14.11 36.47 -13.92
C ILE A 172 -13.66 35.85 -15.25
N VAL A 173 -14.08 34.60 -15.53
CA VAL A 173 -13.67 33.85 -16.73
C VAL A 173 -14.19 34.50 -18.02
N LEU A 174 -15.40 35.05 -18.01
CA LEU A 174 -15.98 35.72 -19.18
C LEU A 174 -15.42 37.13 -19.42
N ARG A 175 -14.72 37.71 -18.44
CA ARG A 175 -14.14 39.06 -18.54
C ARG A 175 -12.71 39.05 -19.07
N GLU A 176 -12.06 37.88 -19.05
CA GLU A 176 -10.69 37.66 -19.53
C GLU A 176 -10.64 37.06 -20.95
N ALA A 177 -11.80 36.76 -21.56
CA ALA A 177 -11.95 36.29 -22.94
C ALA A 177 -12.25 37.46 -23.89
#